data_AF-A0A8S1VY39-F1
#
_entry.id   AF-A0A8S1VY39-F1
#
_cell.length_a   1.000
_cell.length_b   1.000
_cell.length_c   1.000
_cell.angle_alpha   90.00
_cell.angle_beta   90.00
_cell.angle_gamma   90.00
#
_symmetry.space_group_name_H-M   'P 1'
#
loop_
_entity.id
_entity.type
_entity.pdbx_description
1 polymer ?
#
loop_
_entity_poly.entity_id
_entity_poly.type
_entity_poly.pdbx_seq_one_letter_code
_entity_poly.pdbx_strand_id
1 'polypeptide(L)'
;MNYCFSHPQCPITGICIAPHKCQRKLCFKCLYNHEITIQQCLPFDVFLDRLDKLIENYKLNDNSKYEQIKIAFKSLISSSEQMIKKVFVQLIDSINYIFGKIEDQDKSYVNLITNNQHPAESQCPDLDNLVQLLESNILEDWNTQKNTYLQQLVQSKERLTEQMNIFSNKCQEEMREIFSIINIKSGEKKKQQVEQKEEKQEVLGFVWDRVWSQMISNKFQTVITQDNKLKYIKDGLAIRIDPIKDISTKPEILTNLEQIQHLQWLGEYNKNNKKVGKWILKWKGNILKDVGGQYSQTGQKQGFWIELIKNYWSKAEAYEAGQYENNLRIGAWNYIYEEKDFGGGEYNKQGEKNGKWIELSVGFWEYSQVSYNGEYKNGKKIGRWEIMFQGNELLSKQKQIGGGSYDDEGNGIKIGKWIELSDGFRENSQVTFSGEYRKNQKVGVWNIYWNWCGKNQEIGGGSYDQGDNGIKIGPWVEVSNGFASYWQITQNGSYTNGKKVGMWVEKDIKKNEICKEIHYKY
;
A
#
# COMPACT_ATOMS: atom_id res chain seq x y z
N MET A 1 -33.88 -33.04 22.47
CA MET A 1 -34.70 -32.81 23.68
C MET A 1 -33.83 -32.16 24.75
N ASN A 2 -34.31 -31.09 25.37
CA ASN A 2 -33.51 -30.32 26.34
C ASN A 2 -33.72 -30.91 27.75
N TYR A 3 -32.77 -31.74 28.20
CA TYR A 3 -32.78 -32.31 29.54
C TYR A 3 -32.09 -31.39 30.55
N CYS A 4 -32.48 -31.51 31.82
CA CYS A 4 -31.86 -30.75 32.90
C CYS A 4 -30.43 -31.23 33.16
N PHE A 5 -29.49 -30.30 33.34
CA PHE A 5 -28.08 -30.61 33.60
C PHE A 5 -27.89 -31.45 34.87
N SER A 6 -28.58 -31.07 35.96
CA SER A 6 -28.52 -31.76 37.25
C SER A 6 -29.38 -33.02 37.30
N HIS A 7 -30.32 -33.17 36.37
CA HIS A 7 -31.22 -34.32 36.28
C HIS A 7 -31.37 -34.76 34.82
N PRO A 8 -30.40 -35.50 34.26
CA PRO A 8 -30.32 -35.78 32.82
C PRO A 8 -31.52 -36.55 32.25
N GLN A 9 -32.31 -37.23 33.09
CA GLN A 9 -33.53 -37.94 32.68
C GLN A 9 -34.79 -37.07 32.76
N CYS A 10 -34.70 -35.87 33.33
CA CYS A 10 -35.85 -35.00 33.51
C CYS A 10 -35.87 -33.92 32.42
N PRO A 11 -36.97 -33.78 31.66
CA PRO A 11 -37.11 -32.68 30.71
C PRO A 11 -37.18 -31.35 31.46
N ILE A 12 -36.69 -30.29 30.81
CA ILE A 12 -36.86 -28.92 31.31
C ILE A 12 -38.32 -28.54 31.16
N THR A 13 -38.94 -28.14 32.26
CA THR A 13 -40.37 -27.77 32.32
C THR A 13 -40.57 -26.27 32.50
N GLY A 14 -39.56 -25.53 32.97
CA GLY A 14 -39.65 -24.09 33.14
C GLY A 14 -38.32 -23.35 33.12
N ILE A 15 -38.42 -22.04 32.98
CA ILE A 15 -37.31 -21.08 32.98
C ILE A 15 -37.48 -20.10 34.13
N CYS A 16 -36.48 -20.01 35.01
CA CYS A 16 -36.44 -18.98 36.04
C CYS A 16 -36.11 -17.62 35.41
N ILE A 17 -36.92 -16.60 35.69
CA ILE A 17 -36.74 -15.22 35.20
C ILE A 17 -36.35 -14.21 36.29
N ALA A 18 -36.21 -14.65 37.54
CA ALA A 18 -35.84 -13.76 38.65
C ALA A 18 -34.41 -13.18 38.55
N PRO A 19 -34.13 -11.99 39.11
CA PRO A 19 -32.86 -11.30 38.95
C PRO A 19 -31.73 -11.82 39.87
N HIS A 20 -31.51 -13.13 39.94
CA HIS A 20 -30.42 -13.77 40.69
C HIS A 20 -29.58 -14.73 39.83
N LYS A 21 -28.39 -15.11 40.30
CA LYS A 21 -27.55 -16.09 39.59
C LYS A 21 -28.00 -17.52 39.94
N CYS A 22 -28.57 -18.23 38.98
CA CYS A 22 -28.95 -19.63 39.12
C CYS A 22 -28.87 -20.39 37.79
N GLN A 23 -29.04 -21.70 37.85
CA GLN A 23 -29.31 -22.51 36.68
C GLN A 23 -30.73 -22.19 36.16
N ARG A 24 -30.83 -21.35 35.13
CA ARG A 24 -32.10 -20.84 34.61
C ARG A 24 -33.06 -21.92 34.09
N LYS A 25 -32.52 -23.06 33.65
CA LYS A 25 -33.27 -24.18 33.06
C LYS A 25 -33.64 -25.19 34.14
N LEU A 26 -34.92 -25.29 34.47
CA LEU A 26 -35.42 -26.09 35.58
C LEU A 26 -36.31 -27.23 35.07
N CYS A 27 -36.01 -28.46 35.49
CA CYS A 27 -37.02 -29.53 35.51
C CYS A 27 -37.89 -29.40 36.76
N PHE A 28 -38.95 -30.19 36.87
CA PHE A 28 -39.85 -30.15 38.03
C PHE A 28 -39.14 -30.35 39.38
N LYS A 29 -38.10 -31.21 39.44
CA LYS A 29 -37.30 -31.44 40.66
C LYS A 29 -36.47 -30.21 41.02
N CYS A 30 -35.80 -29.62 40.03
CA CYS A 30 -35.05 -28.39 40.24
C CYS A 30 -35.98 -27.25 40.63
N LEU A 31 -37.17 -27.15 40.04
CA LEU A 31 -38.15 -26.12 40.37
C LEU A 31 -38.62 -26.23 41.82
N TYR A 32 -38.88 -27.44 42.32
CA TYR A 32 -39.26 -27.67 43.71
C TYR A 32 -38.15 -27.26 44.70
N ASN A 33 -36.90 -27.59 44.37
CA ASN A 33 -35.74 -27.22 45.19
C ASN A 33 -35.30 -25.77 44.99
N HIS A 34 -35.80 -25.09 43.96
CA HIS A 34 -35.46 -23.71 43.70
C HIS A 34 -36.38 -22.84 44.56
N GLU A 35 -35.85 -22.27 45.64
CA GLU A 35 -36.56 -21.44 46.63
C GLU A 35 -37.05 -20.09 46.07
N ILE A 36 -37.74 -20.11 44.93
CA ILE A 36 -38.32 -18.94 44.28
C ILE A 36 -39.83 -19.12 44.25
N THR A 37 -40.56 -18.00 44.32
CA THR A 37 -42.00 -18.00 44.06
C THR A 37 -42.29 -18.51 42.65
N ILE A 38 -43.33 -19.34 42.51
CA ILE A 38 -43.78 -19.93 41.22
C ILE A 38 -43.97 -18.84 40.15
N GLN A 39 -44.34 -17.62 40.56
CA GLN A 39 -44.54 -16.45 39.69
C GLN A 39 -43.27 -16.01 38.93
N GLN A 40 -42.08 -16.37 39.42
CA GLN A 40 -40.80 -16.04 38.81
C GLN A 40 -40.22 -17.20 37.97
N CYS A 41 -41.00 -18.26 37.77
CA CYS A 41 -40.68 -19.34 36.84
C CYS A 41 -41.78 -19.44 35.78
N LEU A 42 -41.39 -19.37 34.51
CA LEU A 42 -42.33 -19.53 33.40
C LEU A 42 -42.27 -20.96 32.89
N PRO A 43 -43.42 -21.61 32.62
CA PRO A 43 -43.45 -22.80 31.78
C PRO A 43 -42.67 -22.57 30.48
N PHE A 44 -41.95 -23.60 30.02
CA PHE A 44 -41.01 -23.44 28.91
C PHE A 44 -41.69 -22.95 27.62
N ASP A 45 -42.87 -23.48 27.31
CA ASP A 45 -43.75 -23.07 26.22
C ASP A 45 -44.22 -21.61 26.35
N VAL A 46 -44.64 -21.19 27.54
CA VAL A 46 -45.05 -19.80 27.82
C VAL A 46 -43.87 -18.84 27.69
N PHE A 47 -42.67 -19.27 28.08
CA PHE A 47 -41.45 -18.49 27.88
C PHE A 47 -41.11 -18.32 26.40
N LEU A 48 -41.25 -19.37 25.59
CA LEU A 48 -41.07 -19.30 24.14
C LEU A 48 -42.10 -18.37 23.49
N ASP A 49 -43.39 -18.50 23.80
CA ASP A 49 -44.43 -17.60 23.29
C ASP A 49 -44.17 -16.13 23.64
N ARG A 50 -43.69 -15.85 24.86
CA ARG A 50 -43.28 -14.50 25.23
C ARG A 50 -42.07 -14.01 24.44
N LEU A 51 -41.08 -14.88 24.17
CA LEU A 51 -39.94 -14.53 23.33
C LEU A 51 -40.37 -14.25 21.90
N ASP A 52 -41.27 -15.06 21.33
CA ASP A 52 -41.78 -14.87 19.98
C ASP A 52 -42.56 -13.56 19.86
N LYS A 53 -43.43 -13.26 20.82
CA LYS A 53 -44.11 -11.96 20.92
C LYS A 53 -43.15 -10.79 21.07
N LEU A 54 -42.05 -10.96 21.82
CA LEU A 54 -41.01 -9.93 21.91
C LEU A 54 -40.30 -9.77 20.55
N ILE A 55 -39.94 -10.85 19.87
CA ILE A 55 -39.31 -10.81 18.55
C ILE A 55 -40.22 -10.10 17.53
N GLU A 56 -41.51 -10.36 17.56
CA GLU A 56 -42.53 -9.70 16.72
C GLU A 56 -42.71 -8.22 17.09
N ASN A 57 -42.91 -7.91 18.38
CA ASN A 57 -43.15 -6.54 18.87
C ASN A 57 -41.96 -5.62 18.59
N TYR A 58 -40.74 -6.13 18.76
CA TYR A 58 -39.51 -5.39 18.46
C TYR A 58 -39.07 -5.51 17.00
N LYS A 59 -39.82 -6.24 16.16
CA LYS A 59 -39.54 -6.47 14.74
C LYS A 59 -38.09 -6.92 14.51
N LEU A 60 -37.54 -7.75 15.40
CA LEU A 60 -36.14 -8.18 15.33
C LEU A 60 -35.82 -8.99 14.06
N ASN A 61 -36.85 -9.55 13.41
CA ASN A 61 -36.75 -10.25 12.14
C ASN A 61 -36.99 -9.37 10.90
N ASP A 62 -37.41 -8.11 11.06
CA ASP A 62 -37.64 -7.18 9.95
C ASP A 62 -36.32 -6.55 9.47
N ASN A 63 -35.39 -7.40 9.03
CA ASN A 63 -34.16 -6.97 8.37
C ASN A 63 -34.42 -6.37 6.98
N SER A 64 -35.66 -6.46 6.48
CA SER A 64 -36.03 -6.03 5.14
C SER A 64 -35.76 -4.54 4.94
N LYS A 65 -36.09 -3.69 5.92
CA LYS A 65 -35.85 -2.24 5.85
C LYS A 65 -34.37 -1.90 5.82
N TYR A 66 -33.55 -2.58 6.62
CA TYR A 66 -32.10 -2.37 6.65
C TYR A 66 -31.44 -2.79 5.34
N GLU A 67 -31.81 -3.96 4.82
CA GLU A 67 -31.31 -4.41 3.52
C GLU A 67 -31.79 -3.49 2.38
N GLN A 68 -33.02 -2.98 2.42
CA GLN A 68 -33.50 -1.98 1.45
C GLN A 68 -32.68 -0.69 1.50
N ILE A 69 -32.41 -0.14 2.70
CA ILE A 69 -31.57 1.06 2.86
C ILE A 69 -30.15 0.80 2.34
N LYS A 70 -29.58 -0.35 2.66
CA LYS A 70 -28.24 -0.76 2.21
C LYS A 70 -28.17 -0.92 0.69
N ILE A 71 -29.19 -1.52 0.08
CA ILE A 71 -29.30 -1.62 -1.38
C ILE A 71 -29.42 -0.22 -2.01
N ALA A 72 -30.25 0.65 -1.44
CA ALA A 72 -30.43 2.01 -1.91
C ALA A 72 -29.11 2.81 -1.86
N PHE A 73 -28.36 2.74 -0.75
CA PHE A 73 -27.05 3.37 -0.64
C PHE A 73 -26.03 2.81 -1.65
N LYS A 74 -25.97 1.49 -1.82
CA LYS A 74 -25.10 0.87 -2.83
C LYS A 74 -25.44 1.35 -4.23
N SER A 75 -26.73 1.42 -4.57
CA SER A 75 -27.22 1.92 -5.85
C SER A 75 -26.84 3.39 -6.06
N LEU A 76 -27.03 4.24 -5.05
CA LEU A 76 -26.67 5.65 -5.11
C LEU A 76 -25.17 5.84 -5.37
N ILE A 77 -24.31 5.12 -4.64
CA ILE A 77 -22.85 5.18 -4.80
C ILE A 77 -22.45 4.73 -6.21
N SER A 78 -23.00 3.60 -6.68
CA SER A 78 -22.74 3.08 -8.02
C SER A 78 -23.17 4.05 -9.11
N SER A 79 -24.35 4.68 -8.97
CA SER A 79 -24.85 5.69 -9.92
C SER A 79 -23.96 6.93 -9.93
N SER A 80 -23.50 7.37 -8.76
CA SER A 80 -22.62 8.54 -8.62
C SER A 80 -21.27 8.28 -9.27
N GLU A 81 -20.70 7.08 -9.08
CA GLU A 81 -19.45 6.66 -9.72
C GLU A 81 -19.57 6.67 -11.25
N GLN A 82 -20.66 6.15 -11.81
CA GLN A 82 -20.91 6.15 -13.25
C GLN A 82 -21.05 7.56 -13.81
N MET A 83 -21.74 8.45 -13.10
CA MET A 83 -21.88 9.86 -13.49
C MET A 83 -20.52 10.56 -13.53
N ILE A 84 -19.69 10.38 -12.50
CA ILE A 84 -18.34 10.93 -12.43
C ILE A 84 -17.48 10.42 -13.59
N LYS A 85 -17.51 9.11 -13.86
CA LYS A 85 -16.79 8.52 -15.02
C LYS A 85 -17.21 9.14 -16.34
N LYS A 86 -18.52 9.31 -16.56
CA LYS A 86 -19.05 9.93 -17.78
C LYS A 86 -18.54 11.36 -17.95
N VAL A 87 -18.54 12.16 -16.88
CA VAL A 87 -18.02 13.52 -16.90
C VAL A 87 -16.53 13.54 -17.27
N PHE A 88 -15.73 12.63 -16.69
CA PHE A 88 -14.31 12.55 -17.01
C PHE A 88 -14.03 12.16 -18.47
N VAL A 89 -14.79 11.23 -19.04
CA VAL A 89 -14.69 10.88 -20.47
C VAL A 89 -14.97 12.10 -21.35
N GLN A 90 -16.08 12.80 -21.09
CA GLN A 90 -16.44 14.01 -21.84
C GLN A 90 -15.39 15.13 -21.74
N LEU A 91 -14.78 15.27 -20.57
CA LEU A 91 -13.69 16.22 -20.37
C LEU A 91 -12.45 15.83 -21.20
N ILE A 92 -12.06 14.56 -21.18
CA ILE A 92 -10.94 14.05 -21.98
C ILE A 92 -11.19 14.29 -23.48
N ASP A 93 -12.39 13.98 -23.96
CA ASP A 93 -12.78 14.19 -25.36
C ASP A 93 -12.70 15.67 -25.76
N SER A 94 -13.15 16.57 -24.87
CA SER A 94 -13.09 18.02 -25.09
C SER A 94 -11.65 18.55 -25.14
N ILE A 95 -10.78 18.05 -24.25
CA ILE A 95 -9.35 18.39 -24.25
C ILE A 95 -8.69 17.91 -25.54
N ASN A 96 -8.95 16.67 -25.94
CA ASN A 96 -8.42 16.09 -27.17
C ASN A 96 -8.89 16.84 -28.42
N TYR A 97 -10.15 17.28 -28.44
CA TYR A 97 -10.69 18.10 -29.52
C TYR A 97 -9.94 19.43 -29.66
N ILE A 98 -9.68 20.13 -28.54
CA ILE A 98 -8.93 21.40 -28.56
C ILE A 98 -7.50 21.18 -29.06
N PHE A 99 -6.80 20.17 -28.55
CA PHE A 99 -5.44 19.86 -29.02
C PHE A 99 -5.40 19.45 -30.49
N GLY A 100 -6.37 18.64 -30.94
CA GLY A 100 -6.50 18.27 -32.34
C GLY A 100 -6.70 19.49 -33.24
N LYS A 101 -7.55 20.44 -32.84
CA LYS A 101 -7.73 21.70 -33.59
C LYS A 101 -6.46 22.54 -33.68
N ILE A 102 -5.67 22.60 -32.61
CA ILE A 102 -4.38 23.30 -32.61
C ILE A 102 -3.40 22.59 -33.56
N GLU A 103 -3.32 21.26 -33.48
CA GLU A 103 -2.41 20.46 -34.30
C GLU A 103 -2.77 20.50 -35.79
N ASP A 104 -4.05 20.40 -36.14
CA ASP A 104 -4.53 20.47 -37.52
C ASP A 104 -4.20 21.84 -38.15
N GLN A 105 -4.40 22.92 -37.39
CA GLN A 105 -4.10 24.27 -37.87
C GLN A 105 -2.58 24.50 -37.99
N ASP A 106 -1.78 24.07 -37.01
CA ASP A 106 -0.32 24.15 -37.07
C ASP A 106 0.20 23.37 -38.29
N LYS A 107 -0.30 22.15 -38.53
CA LYS A 107 0.04 21.34 -39.71
C LYS A 107 -0.35 22.03 -41.01
N SER A 108 -1.52 22.67 -41.07
CA SER A 108 -1.96 23.42 -42.25
C SER A 108 -0.94 24.49 -42.63
N TYR A 109 -0.50 25.31 -41.67
CA TYR A 109 0.52 26.33 -41.92
C TYR A 109 1.89 25.75 -42.28
N VAL A 110 2.34 24.69 -41.59
CA VAL A 110 3.60 24.03 -41.92
C VAL A 110 3.56 23.47 -43.34
N ASN A 111 2.49 22.77 -43.73
CA ASN A 111 2.35 22.20 -45.06
C ASN A 111 2.32 23.27 -46.16
N LEU A 112 1.66 24.41 -45.92
CA LEU A 112 1.68 25.55 -46.83
C LEU A 112 3.11 26.07 -47.05
N ILE A 113 3.93 26.11 -46.01
CA ILE A 113 5.33 26.57 -46.09
C ILE A 113 6.23 25.52 -46.75
N THR A 114 6.09 24.24 -46.36
CA THR A 114 7.02 23.18 -46.78
C THR A 114 6.74 22.63 -48.18
N ASN A 115 5.49 22.62 -48.64
CA ASN A 115 5.15 22.14 -49.99
C ASN A 115 5.44 23.18 -51.07
N ASN A 116 5.69 24.43 -50.69
CA ASN A 116 5.94 25.56 -51.61
C ASN A 116 7.40 26.03 -51.55
N GLN A 117 8.36 25.09 -51.57
CA GLN A 117 9.81 25.39 -51.55
C GLN A 117 10.27 26.24 -52.75
N HIS A 118 9.52 26.20 -53.85
CA HIS A 118 9.69 27.07 -55.00
C HIS A 118 8.40 27.88 -55.22
N PRO A 119 8.22 29.02 -54.55
CA PRO A 119 6.99 29.82 -54.64
C PRO A 119 6.61 30.19 -56.09
N ALA A 120 7.59 30.30 -56.98
CA ALA A 120 7.36 30.56 -58.41
C ALA A 120 6.60 29.44 -59.14
N GLU A 121 6.54 28.23 -58.57
CA GLU A 121 5.87 27.04 -59.14
C GLU A 121 4.55 26.71 -58.42
N SER A 122 4.22 27.45 -57.36
CA SER A 122 3.01 27.27 -56.56
C SER A 122 1.75 27.74 -57.29
N GLN A 123 0.59 27.15 -56.97
CA GLN A 123 -0.68 27.62 -57.52
C GLN A 123 -1.05 28.99 -56.93
N CYS A 124 -1.73 29.86 -57.70
CA CYS A 124 -2.14 31.20 -57.24
C CYS A 124 -2.82 31.22 -55.85
N PRO A 125 -3.74 30.29 -55.49
CA PRO A 125 -4.33 30.28 -54.16
C PRO A 125 -3.34 30.02 -53.01
N ASP A 126 -2.32 29.19 -53.24
CA ASP A 126 -1.28 28.91 -52.25
C ASP A 126 -0.37 30.14 -52.09
N LEU A 127 -0.07 30.83 -53.20
CA LEU A 127 0.66 32.10 -53.17
C LEU A 127 -0.11 33.19 -52.43
N ASP A 128 -1.42 33.33 -52.65
CA ASP A 128 -2.24 34.30 -51.92
C ASP A 128 -2.26 34.00 -50.41
N ASN A 129 -2.35 32.72 -50.02
CA ASN A 129 -2.27 32.31 -48.61
C ASN A 129 -0.88 32.58 -48.01
N LEU A 130 0.20 32.36 -48.75
CA LEU A 130 1.56 32.67 -48.32
C LEU A 130 1.81 34.17 -48.20
N VAL A 131 1.31 34.96 -49.15
CA VAL A 131 1.36 36.43 -49.11
C VAL A 131 0.56 36.93 -47.91
N GLN A 132 -0.64 36.39 -47.66
CA GLN A 132 -1.38 36.72 -46.44
C GLN A 132 -0.59 36.35 -45.18
N LEU A 133 0.04 35.16 -45.11
CA LEU A 133 0.88 34.78 -43.97
C LEU A 133 2.08 35.75 -43.74
N LEU A 134 2.60 36.38 -44.79
CA LEU A 134 3.75 37.30 -44.73
C LEU A 134 3.35 38.75 -44.48
N GLU A 135 2.28 39.22 -45.14
CA GLU A 135 1.85 40.61 -45.10
C GLU A 135 0.88 40.91 -43.96
N SER A 136 0.21 39.88 -43.43
CA SER A 136 -0.73 40.02 -42.32
C SER A 136 -0.21 39.35 -41.06
N ASN A 137 -0.74 39.80 -39.92
CA ASN A 137 -0.41 39.25 -38.61
C ASN A 137 -1.04 37.85 -38.37
N ILE A 138 -1.41 37.07 -39.40
CA ILE A 138 -2.12 35.79 -39.25
C ILE A 138 -1.39 34.81 -38.32
N LEU A 139 -0.06 34.70 -38.40
CA LEU A 139 0.71 33.83 -37.50
C LEU A 139 0.73 34.34 -36.07
N GLU A 140 0.77 35.66 -35.88
CA GLU A 140 0.70 36.29 -34.56
C GLU A 140 -0.71 36.19 -33.95
N ASP A 141 -1.75 36.37 -34.76
CA ASP A 141 -3.15 36.19 -34.42
C ASP A 141 -3.43 34.73 -34.05
N TRP A 142 -2.94 33.78 -34.86
CA TRP A 142 -3.03 32.36 -34.55
C TRP A 142 -2.29 32.01 -33.25
N ASN A 143 -1.08 32.53 -33.05
CA ASN A 143 -0.34 32.31 -31.81
C ASN A 143 -1.09 32.89 -30.60
N THR A 144 -1.72 34.06 -30.76
CA THR A 144 -2.57 34.68 -29.75
C THR A 144 -3.80 33.81 -29.45
N GLN A 145 -4.45 33.26 -30.47
CA GLN A 145 -5.59 32.35 -30.33
C GLN A 145 -5.19 31.04 -29.65
N LYS A 146 -4.06 30.45 -30.05
CA LYS A 146 -3.47 29.24 -29.44
C LYS A 146 -3.16 29.48 -27.97
N ASN A 147 -2.53 30.60 -27.62
CA ASN A 147 -2.26 30.98 -26.24
C ASN A 147 -3.56 31.18 -25.45
N THR A 148 -4.61 31.73 -26.08
CA THR A 148 -5.93 31.85 -25.46
C THR A 148 -6.53 30.49 -25.13
N TYR A 149 -6.47 29.51 -26.05
CA TYR A 149 -6.94 28.14 -25.79
C TYR A 149 -6.15 27.47 -24.66
N LEU A 150 -4.82 27.61 -24.67
CA LEU A 150 -3.96 27.04 -23.63
C LEU A 150 -4.25 27.67 -22.25
N GLN A 151 -4.44 28.99 -22.19
CA GLN A 151 -4.80 29.68 -20.96
C GLN A 151 -6.17 29.23 -20.43
N GLN A 152 -7.16 29.05 -21.31
CA GLN A 152 -8.48 28.52 -20.94
C GLN A 152 -8.41 27.08 -20.40
N LEU A 153 -7.55 26.23 -20.98
CA LEU A 153 -7.30 24.88 -20.48
C LEU A 153 -6.64 24.90 -19.08
N VAL A 154 -5.68 25.79 -18.85
CA VAL A 154 -5.03 25.96 -17.54
C VAL A 154 -6.05 26.42 -16.49
N GLN A 155 -6.85 27.45 -16.79
CA GLN A 155 -7.90 27.91 -15.88
C GLN A 155 -8.95 26.82 -15.60
N SER A 156 -9.35 26.06 -16.63
CA SER A 156 -10.27 24.94 -16.48
C SER A 156 -9.70 23.84 -15.58
N LYS A 157 -8.41 23.53 -15.70
CA LYS A 157 -7.70 22.59 -14.82
C LYS A 157 -7.71 23.06 -13.37
N GLU A 158 -7.42 24.33 -13.13
CA GLU A 158 -7.40 24.91 -11.78
C GLU A 158 -8.78 24.85 -11.13
N ARG A 159 -9.82 25.29 -11.85
CA ARG A 159 -11.22 25.19 -11.40
C ARG A 159 -11.64 23.76 -11.11
N LEU A 160 -11.30 22.80 -11.98
CA LEU A 160 -11.62 21.39 -11.76
C LEU A 160 -10.93 20.85 -10.51
N THR A 161 -9.67 21.22 -10.29
CA THR A 161 -8.91 20.82 -9.10
C THR A 161 -9.58 21.35 -7.83
N GLU A 162 -9.99 22.61 -7.83
CA GLU A 162 -10.73 23.22 -6.72
C GLU A 162 -12.05 22.48 -6.44
N GLN A 163 -12.85 22.21 -7.47
CA GLN A 163 -14.12 21.49 -7.33
C GLN A 163 -13.93 20.06 -6.80
N MET A 164 -12.90 19.35 -7.26
CA MET A 164 -12.58 18.01 -6.76
C MET A 164 -12.16 18.02 -5.29
N ASN A 165 -11.42 19.05 -4.85
CA ASN A 165 -11.07 19.22 -3.45
C ASN A 165 -12.31 19.48 -2.58
N ILE A 166 -13.21 20.36 -3.02
CA ILE A 166 -14.48 20.64 -2.32
C ILE A 166 -15.31 19.35 -2.20
N PHE A 167 -15.47 18.60 -3.30
CA PHE A 167 -16.18 17.33 -3.31
C PHE A 167 -15.56 16.31 -2.35
N SER A 168 -14.23 16.14 -2.41
CA SER A 168 -13.49 15.23 -1.53
C SER A 168 -13.68 15.58 -0.05
N ASN A 169 -13.54 16.85 0.31
CA ASN A 169 -13.71 17.31 1.69
C ASN A 169 -15.11 17.03 2.20
N LYS A 170 -16.14 17.33 1.41
CA LYS A 170 -17.52 17.03 1.76
C LYS A 170 -17.76 15.53 1.95
N CYS A 171 -17.24 14.69 1.05
CA CYS A 171 -17.31 13.24 1.22
C CYS A 171 -16.64 12.77 2.51
N GLN A 172 -15.49 13.34 2.88
CA GLN A 172 -14.79 13.00 4.12
C GLN A 172 -15.56 13.43 5.38
N GLU A 173 -16.28 14.55 5.33
CA GLU A 173 -17.14 15.00 6.43
C GLU A 173 -18.31 14.05 6.64
N GLU A 174 -19.02 13.70 5.57
CA GLU A 174 -20.12 12.72 5.62
C GLU A 174 -19.64 11.36 6.13
N MET A 175 -18.46 10.90 5.67
CA MET A 175 -17.85 9.67 6.18
C MET A 175 -17.54 9.77 7.68
N ARG A 176 -17.00 10.90 8.15
CA ARG A 176 -16.72 11.12 9.58
C ARG A 176 -18.00 11.06 10.40
N GLU A 177 -19.09 11.64 9.92
CA GLU A 177 -20.39 11.58 10.60
C GLU A 177 -20.90 10.14 10.69
N ILE A 178 -20.88 9.40 9.58
CA ILE A 178 -21.25 7.97 9.55
C ILE A 178 -20.39 7.17 10.54
N PHE A 179 -19.08 7.39 10.59
CA PHE A 179 -18.20 6.72 11.54
C PHE A 179 -18.50 7.10 12.99
N SER A 180 -18.88 8.35 13.26
CA SER A 180 -19.27 8.77 14.61
C SER A 180 -20.50 7.99 15.11
N ILE A 181 -21.50 7.76 14.25
CA ILE A 181 -22.70 6.99 14.55
C ILE A 181 -22.35 5.52 14.86
N ILE A 182 -21.40 4.94 14.10
CA ILE A 182 -20.91 3.58 14.33
C ILE A 182 -20.18 3.49 15.68
N ASN A 183 -19.35 4.48 15.99
CA ASN A 183 -18.52 4.50 17.20
C ASN A 183 -19.33 4.71 18.47
N ILE A 184 -20.35 5.59 18.48
CA ILE A 184 -21.24 5.81 19.64
C ILE A 184 -21.88 4.49 20.09
N LYS A 185 -22.36 3.68 19.14
CA LYS A 185 -22.97 2.37 19.44
C LYS A 185 -21.97 1.32 19.93
N SER A 186 -20.69 1.46 19.57
CA SER A 186 -19.62 0.57 20.05
C SER A 186 -19.13 0.94 21.46
N GLY A 187 -19.16 2.22 21.82
CA GLY A 187 -18.76 2.73 23.13
C GLY A 187 -19.71 2.32 24.26
N GLU A 188 -21.02 2.23 23.99
CA GLU A 188 -22.00 1.76 24.96
C GLU A 188 -21.85 0.27 25.30
N LYS A 189 -21.37 -0.55 24.36
CA LYS A 189 -21.03 -1.96 24.64
C LYS A 189 -19.72 -2.13 25.42
N LYS A 190 -18.80 -1.15 25.39
CA LYS A 190 -17.51 -1.23 26.08
C LYS A 190 -17.58 -0.98 27.59
N LYS A 191 -18.64 -0.35 28.11
CA LYS A 191 -18.79 -0.12 29.57
C LYS A 191 -19.12 -1.37 30.41
N GLN A 192 -19.28 -2.55 29.80
CA GLN A 192 -19.49 -3.82 30.51
C GLN A 192 -18.42 -4.90 30.26
N GLN A 193 -17.37 -4.62 29.48
CA GLN A 193 -16.27 -5.55 29.30
C GLN A 193 -15.10 -5.16 30.19
N VAL A 194 -14.90 -5.96 31.22
CA VAL A 194 -13.71 -6.01 32.07
C VAL A 194 -12.46 -5.85 31.19
N GLU A 195 -11.66 -4.82 31.46
CA GLU A 195 -10.38 -4.57 30.80
C GLU A 195 -9.43 -5.75 31.05
N GLN A 196 -9.46 -6.72 30.15
CA GLN A 196 -8.39 -7.69 30.04
C GLN A 196 -7.40 -7.15 29.01
N LYS A 197 -6.16 -7.02 29.47
CA LYS A 197 -5.04 -6.37 28.78
C LYS A 197 -4.71 -7.13 27.49
N GLU A 198 -5.27 -6.70 26.36
CA GLU A 198 -4.86 -7.17 25.04
C GLU A 198 -3.42 -6.72 24.77
N GLU A 199 -2.56 -7.64 24.32
CA GLU A 199 -1.20 -7.30 23.90
C GLU A 199 -1.27 -6.63 22.53
N LYS A 200 -1.08 -5.30 22.51
CA LYS A 200 -1.03 -4.50 21.29
C LYS A 200 0.42 -4.28 20.90
N GLN A 201 0.75 -4.59 19.66
CA GLN A 201 2.06 -4.31 19.08
C GLN A 201 1.88 -3.32 17.92
N GLU A 202 2.64 -2.22 17.93
CA GLU A 202 2.76 -1.34 16.77
C GLU A 202 3.74 -1.95 15.76
N VAL A 203 3.32 -2.00 14.50
CA VAL A 203 4.06 -2.61 13.40
C VAL A 203 4.22 -1.59 12.29
N LEU A 204 5.45 -1.47 11.77
CA LEU A 204 5.71 -0.73 10.55
C LEU A 204 5.42 -1.63 9.35
N GLY A 205 4.46 -1.22 8.53
CA GLY A 205 4.10 -1.85 7.28
C GLY A 205 4.39 -1.00 6.06
N PHE A 206 4.03 -1.55 4.91
CA PHE A 206 4.16 -0.89 3.62
C PHE A 206 2.84 -0.93 2.87
N VAL A 207 2.54 0.14 2.16
CA VAL A 207 1.39 0.25 1.24
C VAL A 207 1.83 0.93 -0.04
N TRP A 208 1.29 0.48 -1.17
CA TRP A 208 1.49 1.15 -2.43
C TRP A 208 0.70 2.45 -2.47
N ASP A 209 1.40 3.57 -2.59
CA ASP A 209 0.78 4.85 -2.87
C ASP A 209 0.53 5.00 -4.37
N ARG A 210 -0.74 5.03 -4.76
CA ARG A 210 -1.15 5.19 -6.17
C ARG A 210 -0.84 6.57 -6.72
N VAL A 211 -0.85 7.61 -5.88
CA VAL A 211 -0.60 8.99 -6.31
C VAL A 211 0.85 9.14 -6.69
N TRP A 212 1.75 8.68 -5.82
CA TRP A 212 3.18 8.82 -6.02
C TRP A 212 3.82 7.63 -6.71
N SER A 213 3.09 6.53 -6.94
CA SER A 213 3.60 5.28 -7.53
C SER A 213 4.85 4.76 -6.82
N GLN A 214 4.77 4.63 -5.50
CA GLN A 214 5.87 4.13 -4.66
C GLN A 214 5.34 3.38 -3.44
N MET A 215 6.20 2.56 -2.85
CA MET A 215 5.90 1.93 -1.56
C MET A 215 6.18 2.92 -0.44
N ILE A 216 5.16 3.27 0.34
CA ILE A 216 5.31 4.13 1.51
C ILE A 216 5.21 3.30 2.79
N SER A 217 6.01 3.65 3.78
CA SER A 217 5.89 3.07 5.12
C SER A 217 4.65 3.60 5.83
N ASN A 218 3.95 2.74 6.58
CA ASN A 218 2.74 3.09 7.30
C ASN A 218 2.67 2.30 8.61
N LYS A 219 2.20 2.92 9.69
CA LYS A 219 2.08 2.25 10.99
C LYS A 219 0.69 1.63 11.14
N PHE A 220 0.63 0.42 11.67
CA PHE A 220 -0.62 -0.23 12.05
C PHE A 220 -0.41 -1.04 13.34
N GLN A 221 -1.47 -1.55 13.94
CA GLN A 221 -1.42 -2.32 15.17
C GLN A 221 -1.78 -3.78 14.90
N THR A 222 -1.11 -4.70 15.59
CA THR A 222 -1.53 -6.09 15.69
C THR A 222 -1.98 -6.41 17.10
N VAL A 223 -3.05 -7.19 17.22
CA VAL A 223 -3.61 -7.59 18.53
C VAL A 223 -3.89 -9.08 18.51
N ILE A 224 -3.33 -9.81 19.47
CA ILE A 224 -3.71 -11.21 19.72
C ILE A 224 -4.84 -11.20 20.75
N THR A 225 -6.00 -11.70 20.34
CA THR A 225 -7.18 -11.78 21.21
C THR A 225 -7.20 -13.08 21.99
N GLN A 226 -8.04 -13.13 23.02
CA GLN A 226 -8.22 -14.29 23.90
C GLN A 226 -8.83 -15.51 23.20
N ASP A 227 -9.62 -15.27 22.15
CA ASP A 227 -10.13 -16.34 21.29
C ASP A 227 -9.10 -16.78 20.24
N ASN A 228 -7.81 -16.53 20.50
CA ASN A 228 -6.66 -16.87 19.67
C ASN A 228 -6.85 -16.36 18.24
N LYS A 229 -7.12 -15.07 18.08
CA LYS A 229 -7.15 -14.43 16.75
C LYS A 229 -6.12 -13.32 16.67
N LEU A 230 -5.44 -13.24 15.54
CA LEU A 230 -4.58 -12.13 15.19
C LEU A 230 -5.42 -11.09 14.44
N LYS A 231 -5.62 -9.93 15.04
CA LYS A 231 -6.26 -8.77 14.40
C LYS A 231 -5.20 -7.82 13.87
N TYR A 232 -5.40 -7.35 12.64
CA TYR A 232 -4.66 -6.23 12.07
C TYR A 232 -5.57 -5.00 12.11
N ILE A 233 -5.12 -3.93 12.77
CA ILE A 233 -5.91 -2.73 13.03
C ILE A 233 -5.19 -1.53 12.42
N LYS A 234 -5.87 -0.81 11.53
CA LYS A 234 -5.39 0.43 10.93
C LYS A 234 -6.47 1.51 11.09
N ASP A 235 -6.08 2.67 11.59
CA ASP A 235 -6.99 3.81 11.83
C ASP A 235 -8.21 3.43 12.69
N GLY A 236 -8.00 2.57 13.70
CA GLY A 236 -9.04 2.07 14.59
C GLY A 236 -9.94 0.96 14.02
N LEU A 237 -9.77 0.61 12.74
CA LEU A 237 -10.56 -0.40 12.04
C LEU A 237 -9.79 -1.70 11.90
N ALA A 238 -10.43 -2.83 12.21
CA ALA A 238 -9.87 -4.15 11.94
C ALA A 238 -9.93 -4.42 10.43
N ILE A 239 -8.78 -4.41 9.77
CA ILE A 239 -8.65 -4.66 8.33
C ILE A 239 -8.50 -6.15 7.99
N ARG A 240 -8.14 -6.98 8.99
CA ARG A 240 -8.08 -8.44 8.90
C ARG A 240 -8.12 -9.09 10.27
N ILE A 241 -8.72 -10.28 10.33
CA ILE A 241 -8.77 -11.11 11.54
C ILE A 241 -8.45 -12.55 11.12
N ASP A 242 -7.33 -13.09 11.59
CA ASP A 242 -6.91 -14.45 11.32
C ASP A 242 -7.04 -15.34 12.56
N PRO A 243 -7.61 -16.55 12.44
CA PRO A 243 -7.58 -17.52 13.53
C PRO A 243 -6.17 -18.09 13.72
N ILE A 244 -5.65 -18.04 14.94
CA ILE A 244 -4.41 -18.70 15.36
C ILE A 244 -4.77 -20.12 15.79
N LYS A 245 -4.59 -21.07 14.87
CA LYS A 245 -4.91 -22.48 15.13
C LYS A 245 -3.82 -23.19 15.94
N ASP A 246 -2.55 -22.88 15.65
CA ASP A 246 -1.41 -23.43 16.37
C ASP A 246 -0.88 -22.40 17.36
N ILE A 247 -1.34 -22.50 18.61
CA ILE A 247 -0.93 -21.62 19.71
C ILE A 247 0.53 -21.85 20.16
N SER A 248 1.18 -22.93 19.71
CA SER A 248 2.59 -23.21 20.02
C SER A 248 3.54 -22.42 19.14
N THR A 249 3.06 -21.92 18.01
CA THR A 249 3.86 -21.12 17.05
C THR A 249 3.45 -19.66 17.12
N LYS A 250 4.45 -18.76 17.17
CA LYS A 250 4.19 -17.33 17.02
C LYS A 250 3.57 -17.08 15.63
N PRO A 251 2.42 -16.39 15.54
CA PRO A 251 1.81 -16.13 14.24
C PRO A 251 2.70 -15.21 13.40
N GLU A 252 2.71 -15.45 12.10
CA GLU A 252 3.42 -14.62 11.13
C GLU A 252 2.75 -13.24 11.02
N ILE A 253 3.52 -12.18 11.22
CA ILE A 253 3.03 -10.81 11.07
C ILE A 253 3.37 -10.32 9.67
N LEU A 254 2.37 -10.24 8.80
CA LEU A 254 2.48 -9.61 7.49
C LEU A 254 2.77 -8.12 7.64
N THR A 255 3.68 -7.59 6.83
CA THR A 255 4.04 -6.16 6.84
C THR A 255 3.49 -5.40 5.63
N ASN A 256 3.07 -6.07 4.56
CA ASN A 256 2.45 -5.42 3.42
C ASN A 256 0.92 -5.34 3.62
N LEU A 257 0.36 -4.13 3.58
CA LEU A 257 -1.07 -3.90 3.83
C LEU A 257 -1.98 -4.51 2.76
N GLU A 258 -1.53 -4.59 1.52
CA GLU A 258 -2.29 -5.24 0.45
C GLU A 258 -2.29 -6.77 0.65
N GLN A 259 -1.17 -7.36 1.09
CA GLN A 259 -1.15 -8.76 1.52
C GLN A 259 -2.08 -9.01 2.69
N ILE A 260 -2.05 -8.14 3.72
CA ILE A 260 -3.00 -8.24 4.83
C ILE A 260 -4.43 -8.29 4.30
N GLN A 261 -4.83 -7.43 3.37
CA GLN A 261 -6.21 -7.40 2.88
C GLN A 261 -6.62 -8.58 2.00
N HIS A 262 -5.68 -9.19 1.28
CA HIS A 262 -6.03 -10.06 0.14
C HIS A 262 -5.42 -11.46 0.16
N LEU A 263 -4.37 -11.69 0.95
CA LEU A 263 -3.69 -12.97 1.05
C LEU A 263 -4.51 -13.95 1.89
N GLN A 264 -4.86 -15.10 1.32
CA GLN A 264 -5.49 -16.20 2.04
C GLN A 264 -4.78 -17.51 1.71
N TRP A 265 -4.31 -18.21 2.73
CA TRP A 265 -3.74 -19.55 2.59
C TRP A 265 -4.83 -20.60 2.76
N LEU A 266 -4.90 -21.56 1.83
CA LEU A 266 -5.85 -22.66 1.85
C LEU A 266 -5.10 -23.99 1.99
N GLY A 267 -5.53 -24.83 2.94
CA GLY A 267 -4.96 -26.15 3.17
C GLY A 267 -5.59 -26.82 4.37
N GLU A 268 -5.08 -27.99 4.70
CA GLU A 268 -5.62 -28.83 5.76
C GLU A 268 -4.86 -28.68 7.07
N TYR A 269 -5.57 -28.94 8.16
CA TYR A 269 -5.01 -29.02 9.51
C TYR A 269 -5.22 -30.42 10.06
N ASN A 270 -4.23 -30.96 10.75
CA ASN A 270 -4.37 -32.23 11.45
C ASN A 270 -5.10 -32.06 12.79
N LYS A 271 -5.29 -33.17 13.52
CA LYS A 271 -5.96 -33.20 14.83
C LYS A 271 -5.29 -32.32 15.90
N ASN A 272 -4.03 -31.97 15.71
CA ASN A 272 -3.25 -31.10 16.61
C ASN A 272 -3.25 -29.64 16.13
N ASN A 273 -4.15 -29.26 15.21
CA ASN A 273 -4.22 -27.93 14.60
C ASN A 273 -2.92 -27.49 13.90
N LYS A 274 -2.08 -28.43 13.46
CA LYS A 274 -0.90 -28.15 12.65
C LYS A 274 -1.24 -28.23 11.18
N LYS A 275 -0.63 -27.37 10.36
CA LYS A 275 -0.78 -27.37 8.91
C LYS A 275 -0.23 -28.67 8.33
N VAL A 276 -0.97 -29.36 7.45
CA VAL A 276 -0.51 -30.60 6.80
C VAL A 276 -0.89 -30.60 5.33
N GLY A 277 -0.21 -31.45 4.54
CA GLY A 277 -0.56 -31.69 3.14
C GLY A 277 -0.25 -30.50 2.23
N LYS A 278 -0.95 -30.42 1.10
CA LYS A 278 -0.76 -29.36 0.11
C LYS A 278 -1.44 -28.07 0.57
N TRP A 279 -0.70 -26.97 0.49
CA TRP A 279 -1.18 -25.63 0.76
C TRP A 279 -1.06 -24.79 -0.50
N ILE A 280 -2.14 -24.07 -0.83
CA ILE A 280 -2.23 -23.19 -1.99
C ILE A 280 -2.59 -21.78 -1.54
N LEU A 281 -2.25 -20.81 -2.38
CA LEU A 281 -2.46 -19.41 -2.08
C LEU A 281 -3.62 -18.82 -2.89
N LYS A 282 -4.45 -18.04 -2.21
CA LYS A 282 -5.53 -17.25 -2.80
C LYS A 282 -5.21 -15.76 -2.64
N TRP A 283 -5.26 -15.02 -3.73
CA TRP A 283 -5.03 -13.58 -3.81
C TRP A 283 -6.26 -12.89 -4.40
N LYS A 284 -6.83 -11.92 -3.68
CA LYS A 284 -7.99 -11.13 -4.13
C LYS A 284 -9.19 -11.98 -4.60
N GLY A 285 -9.41 -13.14 -3.98
CA GLY A 285 -10.49 -14.04 -4.40
C GLY A 285 -10.07 -15.15 -5.36
N ASN A 286 -8.89 -15.05 -5.99
CA ASN A 286 -8.44 -15.99 -7.02
C ASN A 286 -7.34 -16.90 -6.50
N ILE A 287 -7.38 -18.18 -6.86
CA ILE A 287 -6.28 -19.11 -6.55
C ILE A 287 -5.11 -18.77 -7.48
N LEU A 288 -3.94 -18.47 -6.92
CA LEU A 288 -2.74 -18.29 -7.73
C LEU A 288 -2.22 -19.66 -8.14
N LYS A 289 -2.03 -19.83 -9.45
CA LYS A 289 -1.56 -21.09 -10.04
C LYS A 289 -0.16 -21.41 -9.51
N ASP A 290 0.05 -22.65 -9.09
CA ASP A 290 1.34 -23.19 -8.63
C ASP A 290 1.98 -22.49 -7.40
N VAL A 291 1.33 -21.49 -6.80
CA VAL A 291 1.80 -20.83 -5.58
C VAL A 291 1.41 -21.62 -4.34
N GLY A 292 2.40 -21.97 -3.52
CA GLY A 292 2.27 -22.72 -2.28
C GLY A 292 3.27 -23.87 -2.21
N GLY A 293 2.95 -24.92 -1.45
CA GLY A 293 3.84 -26.05 -1.23
C GLY A 293 3.23 -27.11 -0.33
N GLN A 294 4.07 -27.92 0.33
CA GLN A 294 3.62 -29.01 1.18
C GLN A 294 4.12 -28.88 2.62
N TYR A 295 3.24 -29.21 3.56
CA TYR A 295 3.56 -29.42 4.96
C TYR A 295 3.61 -30.93 5.27
N SER A 296 4.58 -31.32 6.08
CA SER A 296 4.69 -32.64 6.67
C SER A 296 3.54 -32.92 7.64
N GLN A 297 3.38 -34.18 8.05
CA GLN A 297 2.39 -34.56 9.07
C GLN A 297 2.65 -33.91 10.45
N THR A 298 3.89 -33.46 10.69
CA THR A 298 4.31 -32.81 11.94
C THR A 298 4.13 -31.29 11.92
N GLY A 299 3.65 -30.70 10.83
CA GLY A 299 3.43 -29.25 10.73
C GLY A 299 4.56 -28.46 10.10
N GLN A 300 5.56 -29.12 9.50
CA GLN A 300 6.76 -28.46 8.99
C GLN A 300 6.70 -28.32 7.47
N LYS A 301 7.09 -27.16 6.92
CA LYS A 301 7.26 -27.00 5.48
C LYS A 301 8.34 -27.96 4.98
N GLN A 302 8.06 -28.62 3.87
CA GLN A 302 8.96 -29.56 3.21
C GLN A 302 8.79 -29.51 1.69
N GLY A 303 9.84 -29.90 0.98
CA GLY A 303 9.83 -30.00 -0.48
C GLY A 303 9.82 -28.63 -1.16
N PHE A 304 9.36 -28.60 -2.41
CA PHE A 304 9.36 -27.39 -3.22
C PHE A 304 8.23 -26.44 -2.82
N TRP A 305 8.55 -25.16 -2.72
CA TRP A 305 7.62 -24.08 -2.40
C TRP A 305 7.78 -22.93 -3.38
N ILE A 306 6.64 -22.32 -3.72
CA ILE A 306 6.56 -21.01 -4.36
C ILE A 306 5.82 -20.07 -3.40
N GLU A 307 6.45 -18.96 -3.07
CA GLU A 307 5.96 -17.99 -2.10
C GLU A 307 5.91 -16.59 -2.72
N LEU A 308 5.06 -15.72 -2.19
CA LEU A 308 5.08 -14.31 -2.58
C LEU A 308 6.34 -13.65 -2.02
N ILE A 309 6.95 -12.71 -2.75
CA ILE A 309 7.98 -11.85 -2.15
C ILE A 309 7.41 -11.08 -0.94
N LYS A 310 8.26 -10.69 0.02
CA LYS A 310 7.85 -10.03 1.27
C LYS A 310 6.95 -8.79 1.05
N ASN A 311 7.13 -8.08 -0.05
CA ASN A 311 6.37 -6.88 -0.38
C ASN A 311 5.46 -7.07 -1.59
N TYR A 312 4.96 -8.29 -1.83
CA TYR A 312 4.07 -8.56 -2.95
C TYR A 312 2.84 -7.67 -2.93
N TRP A 313 2.49 -7.18 -4.11
CA TRP A 313 1.34 -6.34 -4.38
C TRP A 313 0.93 -6.54 -5.83
N SER A 314 -0.20 -5.99 -6.24
CA SER A 314 -0.82 -6.38 -7.52
C SER A 314 -0.09 -5.96 -8.78
N LYS A 315 0.99 -5.18 -8.71
CA LYS A 315 1.87 -4.93 -9.86
C LYS A 315 3.28 -5.49 -9.72
N ALA A 316 3.66 -5.99 -8.53
CA ALA A 316 4.95 -6.66 -8.37
C ALA A 316 4.93 -8.03 -9.03
N GLU A 317 3.89 -8.83 -8.77
CA GLU A 317 3.69 -10.18 -9.32
C GLU A 317 4.96 -11.07 -9.29
N ALA A 318 5.79 -10.89 -8.27
CA ALA A 318 7.06 -11.59 -8.11
C ALA A 318 6.98 -12.64 -6.99
N TYR A 319 7.63 -13.78 -7.22
CA TYR A 319 7.61 -14.93 -6.33
C TYR A 319 9.03 -15.33 -5.92
N GLU A 320 9.15 -16.06 -4.82
CA GLU A 320 10.36 -16.78 -4.42
C GLU A 320 10.07 -18.28 -4.51
N ALA A 321 10.95 -19.04 -5.15
CA ALA A 321 10.78 -20.48 -5.31
C ALA A 321 12.02 -21.25 -4.88
N GLY A 322 11.85 -22.32 -4.11
CA GLY A 322 12.96 -23.15 -3.65
C GLY A 322 12.53 -24.31 -2.76
N GLN A 323 13.49 -24.95 -2.12
CA GLN A 323 13.25 -26.13 -1.28
C GLN A 323 13.19 -25.76 0.20
N TYR A 324 12.26 -26.41 0.91
CA TYR A 324 12.19 -26.44 2.36
C TYR A 324 12.55 -27.83 2.89
N GLU A 325 13.24 -27.84 4.03
CA GLU A 325 13.44 -29.02 4.87
C GLU A 325 13.20 -28.63 6.33
N ASN A 326 12.18 -29.21 6.96
CA ASN A 326 11.85 -28.96 8.37
C ASN A 326 11.65 -27.47 8.74
N ASN A 327 10.93 -26.71 7.90
CA ASN A 327 10.77 -25.24 7.98
C ASN A 327 12.02 -24.41 7.65
N LEU A 328 13.16 -25.02 7.30
CA LEU A 328 14.35 -24.30 6.86
C LEU A 328 14.37 -24.22 5.33
N ARG A 329 14.63 -23.03 4.80
CA ARG A 329 14.93 -22.87 3.37
C ARG A 329 16.30 -23.49 3.10
N ILE A 330 16.43 -24.33 2.09
CA ILE A 330 17.69 -25.00 1.77
C ILE A 330 18.01 -24.88 0.28
N GLY A 331 19.31 -24.85 -0.05
CA GLY A 331 19.78 -24.86 -1.43
C GLY A 331 19.36 -23.60 -2.21
N ALA A 332 19.22 -23.74 -3.52
CA ALA A 332 18.89 -22.63 -4.42
C ALA A 332 17.45 -22.14 -4.22
N TRP A 333 17.31 -20.81 -4.19
CA TRP A 333 16.07 -20.08 -4.10
C TRP A 333 16.07 -18.95 -5.13
N ASN A 334 15.10 -18.99 -6.05
CA ASN A 334 15.07 -18.08 -7.19
C ASN A 334 13.87 -17.13 -7.11
N TYR A 335 14.06 -15.91 -7.60
CA TYR A 335 13.01 -14.94 -7.84
C TYR A 335 12.37 -15.22 -9.20
N ILE A 336 11.05 -15.36 -9.23
CA ILE A 336 10.29 -15.57 -10.47
C ILE A 336 9.44 -14.33 -10.72
N TYR A 337 9.58 -13.72 -11.89
CA TYR A 337 8.78 -12.59 -12.36
C TYR A 337 8.45 -12.81 -13.84
N GLU A 338 7.17 -12.67 -14.22
CA GLU A 338 6.69 -12.95 -15.59
C GLU A 338 7.16 -14.32 -16.13
N GLU A 339 7.08 -15.36 -15.28
CA GLU A 339 7.52 -16.74 -15.60
C GLU A 339 9.03 -16.87 -15.92
N LYS A 340 9.83 -15.83 -15.66
CA LYS A 340 11.28 -15.83 -15.86
C LYS A 340 12.00 -15.83 -14.51
N ASP A 341 13.13 -16.51 -14.48
CA ASP A 341 14.08 -16.43 -13.38
C ASP A 341 14.78 -15.06 -13.43
N PHE A 342 14.65 -14.29 -12.36
CA PHE A 342 15.23 -12.95 -12.21
C PHE A 342 16.51 -12.96 -11.38
N GLY A 343 16.86 -14.09 -10.75
CA GLY A 343 17.99 -14.20 -9.84
C GLY A 343 17.60 -14.95 -8.57
N GLY A 344 18.36 -14.76 -7.49
CA GLY A 344 18.18 -15.51 -6.26
C GLY A 344 19.50 -15.77 -5.57
N GLY A 345 19.57 -16.84 -4.78
CA GLY A 345 20.82 -17.31 -4.19
C GLY A 345 20.61 -18.61 -3.43
N GLU A 346 21.57 -18.97 -2.58
CA GLU A 346 21.54 -20.23 -1.85
C GLU A 346 21.38 -20.04 -0.35
N TYR A 347 20.62 -20.94 0.26
CA TYR A 347 20.54 -21.11 1.71
C TYR A 347 21.43 -22.26 2.17
N ASN A 348 22.14 -22.05 3.28
CA ASN A 348 22.92 -23.10 3.93
C ASN A 348 22.00 -24.10 4.69
N LYS A 349 22.61 -25.11 5.32
CA LYS A 349 21.87 -26.15 6.08
C LYS A 349 21.14 -25.61 7.32
N GLN A 350 21.49 -24.41 7.77
CA GLN A 350 20.88 -23.72 8.91
C GLN A 350 19.71 -22.83 8.48
N GLY A 351 19.41 -22.74 7.17
CA GLY A 351 18.35 -21.87 6.65
C GLY A 351 18.76 -20.41 6.52
N GLU A 352 20.06 -20.13 6.48
CA GLU A 352 20.60 -18.78 6.35
C GLU A 352 21.12 -18.55 4.93
N LYS A 353 20.93 -17.32 4.41
CA LYS A 353 21.47 -16.94 3.10
C LYS A 353 23.00 -17.06 3.11
N ASN A 354 23.56 -17.66 2.06
CA ASN A 354 25.00 -17.86 1.92
C ASN A 354 25.43 -17.76 0.44
N GLY A 355 26.64 -17.28 0.17
CA GLY A 355 27.17 -17.12 -1.18
C GLY A 355 26.57 -15.94 -1.94
N LYS A 356 26.59 -16.00 -3.27
CA LYS A 356 26.11 -14.91 -4.14
C LYS A 356 24.59 -14.83 -4.12
N TRP A 357 24.08 -13.60 -4.07
CA TRP A 357 22.65 -13.30 -4.04
C TRP A 357 22.30 -12.13 -4.94
N ILE A 358 21.14 -12.23 -5.57
CA ILE A 358 20.42 -11.14 -6.24
C ILE A 358 19.11 -10.96 -5.48
N GLU A 359 18.89 -9.79 -4.87
CA GLU A 359 17.66 -9.47 -4.13
C GLU A 359 16.82 -8.44 -4.86
N LEU A 360 15.50 -8.64 -4.95
CA LEU A 360 14.61 -7.63 -5.50
C LEU A 360 14.39 -6.47 -4.52
N SER A 361 14.24 -5.26 -5.04
CA SER A 361 13.88 -4.10 -4.21
C SER A 361 12.48 -4.20 -3.61
N VAL A 362 12.25 -3.48 -2.52
CA VAL A 362 10.93 -3.40 -1.86
C VAL A 362 9.84 -2.87 -2.81
N GLY A 363 10.22 -1.95 -3.70
CA GLY A 363 9.35 -1.36 -4.70
C GLY A 363 9.41 -2.05 -6.06
N PHE A 364 9.83 -3.31 -6.15
CA PHE A 364 9.98 -4.02 -7.42
C PHE A 364 8.64 -4.15 -8.18
N TRP A 365 8.62 -3.76 -9.46
CA TRP A 365 7.50 -3.86 -10.41
C TRP A 365 7.96 -3.47 -11.82
N GLU A 366 7.04 -3.48 -12.79
CA GLU A 366 7.29 -3.22 -14.22
C GLU A 366 8.14 -1.97 -14.51
N TYR A 367 7.98 -0.86 -13.76
CA TYR A 367 8.75 0.39 -13.94
C TYR A 367 9.89 0.61 -12.93
N SER A 368 10.12 -0.34 -12.02
CA SER A 368 11.23 -0.30 -11.06
C SER A 368 11.80 -1.70 -10.84
N GLN A 369 12.46 -2.22 -11.88
CA GLN A 369 13.16 -3.51 -11.80
C GLN A 369 14.55 -3.31 -11.21
N VAL A 370 14.58 -2.95 -9.92
CA VAL A 370 15.82 -2.78 -9.15
C VAL A 370 16.17 -4.07 -8.43
N SER A 371 17.43 -4.51 -8.55
CA SER A 371 18.01 -5.60 -7.77
C SER A 371 19.28 -5.19 -7.02
N TYR A 372 19.58 -5.92 -5.95
CA TYR A 372 20.79 -5.79 -5.15
C TYR A 372 21.61 -7.06 -5.29
N ASN A 373 22.81 -6.95 -5.86
CA ASN A 373 23.67 -8.07 -6.15
C ASN A 373 24.86 -8.04 -5.19
N GLY A 374 25.15 -9.15 -4.50
CA GLY A 374 26.29 -9.22 -3.60
C GLY A 374 26.43 -10.58 -2.96
N GLU A 375 27.15 -10.64 -1.84
CA GLU A 375 27.43 -11.89 -1.13
C GLU A 375 26.88 -11.88 0.30
N TYR A 376 26.39 -13.04 0.72
CA TYR A 376 25.98 -13.34 2.07
C TYR A 376 26.92 -14.37 2.71
N LYS A 377 27.12 -14.24 4.02
CA LYS A 377 27.75 -15.23 4.89
C LYS A 377 26.89 -15.38 6.14
N ASN A 378 26.35 -16.57 6.37
CA ASN A 378 25.48 -16.88 7.53
C ASN A 378 24.35 -15.86 7.73
N GLY A 379 23.65 -15.51 6.65
CA GLY A 379 22.53 -14.57 6.68
C GLY A 379 22.92 -13.10 6.80
N LYS A 380 24.21 -12.76 6.75
CA LYS A 380 24.72 -11.38 6.81
C LYS A 380 25.38 -10.96 5.51
N LYS A 381 25.12 -9.75 5.05
CA LYS A 381 25.73 -9.18 3.84
C LYS A 381 27.20 -8.89 4.09
N ILE A 382 28.06 -9.24 3.14
CA ILE A 382 29.50 -8.98 3.18
C ILE A 382 30.00 -8.38 1.86
N GLY A 383 31.17 -7.76 1.89
CA GLY A 383 31.89 -7.30 0.71
C GLY A 383 31.12 -6.29 -0.15
N ARG A 384 31.42 -6.28 -1.45
CA ARG A 384 30.83 -5.34 -2.42
C ARG A 384 29.40 -5.75 -2.76
N TRP A 385 28.49 -4.79 -2.67
CA TRP A 385 27.12 -4.89 -3.13
C TRP A 385 26.84 -3.86 -4.22
N GLU A 386 26.21 -4.31 -5.29
CA GLU A 386 25.87 -3.51 -6.47
C GLU A 386 24.36 -3.35 -6.56
N ILE A 387 23.91 -2.17 -6.97
CA ILE A 387 22.50 -1.91 -7.24
C ILE A 387 22.33 -1.86 -8.74
N MET A 388 21.57 -2.81 -9.29
CA MET A 388 21.30 -2.92 -10.70
C MET A 388 19.89 -2.42 -11.00
N PHE A 389 19.73 -1.78 -12.15
CA PHE A 389 18.42 -1.37 -12.67
C PHE A 389 18.27 -1.82 -14.11
N GLN A 390 17.11 -2.41 -14.40
CA GLN A 390 16.67 -2.78 -15.73
C GLN A 390 15.50 -1.87 -16.12
N GLY A 391 15.67 -1.11 -17.20
CA GLY A 391 14.62 -0.21 -17.70
C GLY A 391 13.51 -0.99 -18.43
N ASN A 392 12.45 -0.30 -18.84
CA ASN A 392 11.33 -0.95 -19.53
C ASN A 392 11.61 -1.20 -21.03
N GLU A 393 12.71 -0.65 -21.58
CA GLU A 393 13.09 -0.96 -22.94
C GLU A 393 13.44 -2.46 -23.05
N LEU A 394 12.78 -3.17 -23.97
CA LEU A 394 12.91 -4.62 -24.25
C LEU A 394 14.36 -5.11 -24.46
N LEU A 395 15.31 -4.18 -24.67
CA LEU A 395 16.73 -4.43 -24.89
C LEU A 395 17.63 -3.71 -23.87
N SER A 396 17.06 -3.14 -22.80
CA SER A 396 17.85 -2.43 -21.80
C SER A 396 18.79 -3.41 -21.09
N LYS A 397 20.08 -3.20 -21.29
CA LYS A 397 21.11 -3.89 -20.51
C LYS A 397 20.96 -3.45 -19.05
N GLN A 398 21.10 -4.39 -18.12
CA GLN A 398 21.18 -4.06 -16.71
C GLN A 398 22.29 -3.04 -16.48
N LYS A 399 21.96 -1.95 -15.80
CA LYS A 399 22.89 -0.86 -15.48
C LYS A 399 23.16 -0.85 -13.99
N GLN A 400 24.44 -0.79 -13.61
CA GLN A 400 24.82 -0.49 -12.23
C GLN A 400 24.51 0.99 -11.94
N ILE A 401 23.62 1.24 -10.99
CA ILE A 401 23.16 2.58 -10.61
C ILE A 401 23.56 2.96 -9.18
N GLY A 402 24.12 2.02 -8.42
CA GLY A 402 24.61 2.31 -7.08
C GLY A 402 25.26 1.11 -6.40
N GLY A 403 25.31 1.15 -5.07
CA GLY A 403 25.95 0.12 -4.25
C GLY A 403 27.02 0.68 -3.31
N GLY A 404 27.70 -0.22 -2.63
CA GLY A 404 28.74 0.09 -1.64
C GLY A 404 29.31 -1.19 -1.04
N SER A 405 29.99 -1.09 0.09
CA SER A 405 30.59 -2.26 0.74
C SER A 405 30.05 -2.47 2.15
N TYR A 406 29.86 -3.73 2.50
CA TYR A 406 29.70 -4.18 3.89
C TYR A 406 31.06 -4.65 4.43
N ASP A 407 31.17 -4.75 5.75
CA ASP A 407 32.33 -5.37 6.39
C ASP A 407 32.48 -6.84 6.00
N ASP A 408 33.73 -7.30 5.87
CA ASP A 408 34.04 -8.69 5.52
C ASP A 408 33.95 -9.64 6.74
N GLU A 409 33.82 -9.11 7.96
CA GLU A 409 33.70 -9.90 9.18
C GLU A 409 32.33 -10.60 9.28
N GLY A 410 31.34 -10.17 8.49
CA GLY A 410 30.01 -10.76 8.49
C GLY A 410 29.06 -10.11 9.49
N ASN A 411 29.32 -8.89 9.93
CA ASN A 411 28.41 -8.16 10.82
C ASN A 411 27.25 -7.49 10.07
N GLY A 412 27.37 -7.31 8.75
CA GLY A 412 26.36 -6.63 7.93
C GLY A 412 26.37 -5.12 8.11
N ILE A 413 27.52 -4.56 8.47
CA ILE A 413 27.78 -3.14 8.72
C ILE A 413 28.22 -2.49 7.41
N LYS A 414 27.49 -1.48 6.96
CA LYS A 414 27.92 -0.65 5.82
C LYS A 414 29.19 0.14 6.15
N ILE A 415 30.13 0.15 5.22
CA ILE A 415 31.40 0.88 5.29
C ILE A 415 31.75 1.56 3.97
N GLY A 416 32.52 2.65 4.05
CA GLY A 416 33.09 3.32 2.89
C GLY A 416 32.06 4.05 2.03
N LYS A 417 32.36 4.23 0.74
CA LYS A 417 31.49 4.97 -0.19
C LYS A 417 30.25 4.16 -0.56
N TRP A 418 29.11 4.83 -0.55
CA TRP A 418 27.81 4.26 -0.90
C TRP A 418 27.04 5.17 -1.83
N ILE A 419 26.31 4.56 -2.76
CA ILE A 419 25.27 5.19 -3.56
C ILE A 419 23.96 4.45 -3.25
N GLU A 420 23.00 5.16 -2.66
CA GLU A 420 21.67 4.66 -2.30
C GLU A 420 20.61 5.19 -3.27
N LEU A 421 19.46 4.52 -3.35
CA LEU A 421 18.31 4.95 -4.15
C LEU A 421 17.28 5.68 -3.28
N SER A 422 16.44 6.51 -3.88
CA SER A 422 15.23 7.03 -3.22
C SER A 422 14.15 5.96 -3.07
N ASP A 423 13.28 6.14 -2.07
CA ASP A 423 12.14 5.22 -1.79
C ASP A 423 11.13 5.12 -2.94
N GLY A 424 11.18 6.07 -3.88
CA GLY A 424 10.37 6.12 -5.10
C GLY A 424 11.15 5.87 -6.40
N PHE A 425 12.36 5.30 -6.32
CA PHE A 425 13.19 5.09 -7.50
C PHE A 425 12.45 4.30 -8.57
N ARG A 426 12.40 4.85 -9.79
CA ARG A 426 11.79 4.25 -10.98
C ARG A 426 12.32 4.94 -12.23
N GLU A 427 11.92 4.44 -13.39
CA GLU A 427 12.37 4.94 -14.70
C GLU A 427 12.32 6.47 -14.85
N ASN A 428 11.25 7.14 -14.38
CA ASN A 428 11.09 8.60 -14.45
C ASN A 428 11.44 9.37 -13.15
N SER A 429 11.99 8.68 -12.15
CA SER A 429 12.47 9.25 -10.89
C SER A 429 13.74 8.50 -10.46
N GLN A 430 14.85 8.83 -11.11
CA GLN A 430 16.14 8.18 -10.85
C GLN A 430 16.97 9.05 -9.89
N VAL A 431 16.52 9.14 -8.64
CA VAL A 431 17.24 9.90 -7.60
C VAL A 431 18.13 8.97 -6.79
N THR A 432 19.38 9.38 -6.61
CA THR A 432 20.38 8.64 -5.83
C THR A 432 21.05 9.53 -4.79
N PHE A 433 21.53 8.93 -3.71
CA PHE A 433 22.24 9.59 -2.61
C PHE A 433 23.63 9.01 -2.52
N SER A 434 24.67 9.84 -2.67
CA SER A 434 26.05 9.39 -2.62
C SER A 434 26.77 9.99 -1.41
N GLY A 435 27.43 9.16 -0.62
CA GLY A 435 28.23 9.60 0.52
C GLY A 435 29.03 8.48 1.15
N GLU A 436 29.44 8.65 2.41
CA GLU A 436 30.23 7.66 3.14
C GLU A 436 29.47 7.10 4.34
N TYR A 437 29.68 5.81 4.58
CA TYR A 437 29.28 5.10 5.78
C TYR A 437 30.49 4.77 6.66
N ARG A 438 30.33 4.96 7.97
CA ARG A 438 31.24 4.47 9.01
C ARG A 438 30.43 3.74 10.06
N LYS A 439 30.72 2.46 10.29
CA LYS A 439 30.00 1.60 11.23
C LYS A 439 28.47 1.68 11.07
N ASN A 440 27.99 1.56 9.83
CA ASN A 440 26.57 1.64 9.48
C ASN A 440 25.90 3.01 9.73
N GLN A 441 26.69 4.06 9.99
CA GLN A 441 26.23 5.44 10.12
C GLN A 441 26.69 6.28 8.94
N LYS A 442 25.81 7.15 8.43
CA LYS A 442 26.15 8.11 7.39
C LYS A 442 27.05 9.20 7.99
N VAL A 443 28.19 9.48 7.36
CA VAL A 443 29.14 10.49 7.83
C VAL A 443 29.51 11.45 6.69
N GLY A 444 29.89 12.67 7.05
CA GLY A 444 30.40 13.66 6.11
C GLY A 444 29.37 14.10 5.06
N VAL A 445 29.85 14.50 3.89
CA VAL A 445 29.02 15.07 2.83
C VAL A 445 28.24 13.97 2.10
N TRP A 446 26.96 14.21 1.90
CA TRP A 446 26.04 13.37 1.13
C TRP A 446 25.37 14.18 0.04
N ASN A 447 25.65 13.84 -1.22
CA ASN A 447 25.12 14.52 -2.39
C ASN A 447 23.90 13.78 -2.94
N ILE A 448 22.94 14.53 -3.49
CA ILE A 448 21.75 14.00 -4.16
C ILE A 448 21.91 14.22 -5.65
N TYR A 449 21.89 13.12 -6.40
CA TYR A 449 21.95 13.15 -7.86
C TYR A 449 20.62 12.71 -8.45
N TRP A 450 20.19 13.41 -9.49
CA TRP A 450 19.05 13.01 -10.33
C TRP A 450 19.55 12.67 -11.72
N ASN A 451 19.28 11.44 -12.17
CA ASN A 451 19.55 11.03 -13.54
C ASN A 451 18.38 11.44 -14.44
N TRP A 452 18.60 12.48 -15.26
CA TRP A 452 17.65 12.91 -16.27
C TRP A 452 18.23 12.63 -17.66
N CYS A 453 17.53 11.83 -18.46
CA CYS A 453 17.94 11.46 -19.82
C CYS A 453 19.40 10.96 -19.90
N GLY A 454 19.83 10.18 -18.92
CA GLY A 454 21.19 9.62 -18.86
C GLY A 454 22.24 10.51 -18.18
N LYS A 455 21.93 11.77 -17.87
CA LYS A 455 22.85 12.72 -17.21
C LYS A 455 22.55 12.82 -15.73
N ASN A 456 23.56 12.58 -14.88
CA ASN A 456 23.46 12.81 -13.45
C ASN A 456 23.67 14.29 -13.14
N GLN A 457 22.65 14.95 -12.61
CA GLN A 457 22.71 16.32 -12.11
C GLN A 457 22.70 16.30 -10.59
N GLU A 458 23.64 17.00 -9.96
CA GLU A 458 23.57 17.25 -8.51
C GLU A 458 22.45 18.24 -8.23
N ILE A 459 21.48 17.84 -7.42
CA ILE A 459 20.26 18.61 -7.13
C ILE A 459 20.12 18.95 -5.64
N GLY A 460 21.05 18.48 -4.81
CA GLY A 460 21.00 18.74 -3.38
C GLY A 460 21.98 17.89 -2.59
N GLY A 461 21.72 17.78 -1.29
CA GLY A 461 22.61 17.13 -0.34
C GLY A 461 22.79 17.92 0.95
N GLY A 462 23.71 17.46 1.78
CA GLY A 462 24.11 18.13 3.01
C GLY A 462 25.18 17.33 3.74
N SER A 463 25.39 17.61 5.02
CA SER A 463 26.43 16.94 5.81
C SER A 463 25.86 16.22 7.02
N TYR A 464 26.39 15.04 7.29
CA TYR A 464 26.25 14.35 8.56
C TYR A 464 27.43 14.69 9.47
N ASP A 465 27.22 14.59 10.78
CA ASP A 465 28.29 14.71 11.75
C ASP A 465 29.39 13.66 11.50
N GLN A 466 30.61 13.99 11.91
CA GLN A 466 31.75 13.07 11.82
C GLN A 466 31.74 12.02 12.96
N GLY A 467 30.78 12.12 13.89
CA GLY A 467 30.56 11.14 14.94
C GLY A 467 29.87 9.88 14.43
N ASP A 468 29.86 8.83 15.25
CA ASP A 468 29.20 7.55 14.95
C ASP A 468 27.67 7.62 15.21
N ASN A 469 27.02 8.76 14.98
CA ASN A 469 25.60 8.99 15.29
C ASN A 469 24.71 9.21 14.06
N GLY A 470 25.28 9.54 12.89
CA GLY A 470 24.50 9.74 11.67
C GLY A 470 23.55 10.94 11.74
N ILE A 471 23.97 12.01 12.41
CA ILE A 471 23.14 13.20 12.67
C ILE A 471 23.34 14.20 11.54
N LYS A 472 22.26 14.59 10.84
CA LYS A 472 22.30 15.68 9.85
C LYS A 472 22.66 17.01 10.53
N ILE A 473 23.53 17.80 9.89
CA ILE A 473 24.01 19.09 10.36
C ILE A 473 24.17 20.09 9.20
N GLY A 474 24.03 21.38 9.53
CA GLY A 474 24.31 22.48 8.61
C GLY A 474 23.29 22.62 7.48
N PRO A 475 23.66 23.34 6.40
CA PRO A 475 22.81 23.52 5.23
C PRO A 475 22.45 22.19 4.57
N TRP A 476 21.22 22.08 4.10
CA TRP A 476 20.69 20.87 3.50
C TRP A 476 19.68 21.20 2.40
N VAL A 477 19.72 20.42 1.32
CA VAL A 477 18.72 20.38 0.25
C VAL A 477 18.12 18.98 0.20
N GLU A 478 16.83 18.86 0.46
CA GLU A 478 16.05 17.62 0.38
C GLU A 478 15.22 17.57 -0.90
N VAL A 479 14.96 16.37 -1.42
CA VAL A 479 13.97 16.14 -2.48
C VAL A 479 12.62 15.79 -1.87
N SER A 480 11.54 16.25 -2.48
CA SER A 480 10.18 15.90 -2.05
C SER A 480 9.87 14.40 -2.28
N ASN A 481 8.91 13.85 -1.52
CA ASN A 481 8.47 12.44 -1.63
C ASN A 481 7.81 12.09 -2.99
N GLY A 482 7.64 13.06 -3.89
CA GLY A 482 7.11 12.87 -5.23
C GLY A 482 8.09 13.26 -6.33
N PHE A 483 9.37 13.47 -5.99
CA PHE A 483 10.35 14.02 -6.92
C PHE A 483 10.40 13.17 -8.20
N ALA A 484 10.05 13.77 -9.33
CA ALA A 484 10.00 13.10 -10.62
C ALA A 484 10.16 14.12 -11.75
N SER A 485 10.24 13.63 -12.98
CA SER A 485 10.19 14.39 -14.24
C SER A 485 9.31 15.64 -14.22
N TYR A 486 8.08 15.51 -13.74
CA TYR A 486 7.06 16.56 -13.74
C TYR A 486 6.94 17.33 -12.41
N TRP A 487 7.58 16.85 -11.34
CA TRP A 487 7.48 17.40 -9.99
C TRP A 487 8.87 17.48 -9.38
N GLN A 488 9.63 18.52 -9.71
CA GLN A 488 11.04 18.67 -9.32
C GLN A 488 11.19 19.57 -8.09
N ILE A 489 10.48 19.21 -7.02
CA ILE A 489 10.42 20.02 -5.80
C ILE A 489 11.54 19.64 -4.84
N THR A 490 12.35 20.62 -4.45
CA THR A 490 13.32 20.51 -3.34
C THR A 490 12.94 21.39 -2.17
N GLN A 491 13.49 21.06 -1.00
CA GLN A 491 13.36 21.85 0.22
C GLN A 491 14.76 22.20 0.74
N ASN A 492 15.03 23.48 0.86
CA ASN A 492 16.34 24.00 1.24
C ASN A 492 16.25 24.61 2.64
N GLY A 493 17.13 24.23 3.54
CA GLY A 493 17.19 24.82 4.88
C GLY A 493 18.42 24.35 5.64
N SER A 494 18.32 24.32 6.96
CA SER A 494 19.42 23.87 7.81
C SER A 494 18.96 22.86 8.85
N TYR A 495 19.90 21.99 9.24
CA TYR A 495 19.79 21.06 10.34
C TYR A 495 20.70 21.46 11.51
N THR A 496 20.18 21.34 12.73
CA THR A 496 20.97 21.37 13.97
C THR A 496 20.59 20.17 14.80
N ASN A 497 21.57 19.34 15.13
CA ASN A 497 21.39 18.11 15.91
C ASN A 497 20.27 17.20 15.35
N GLY A 498 20.23 17.03 14.02
CA GLY A 498 19.26 16.17 13.34
C GLY A 498 17.86 16.75 13.22
N LYS A 499 17.61 17.97 13.72
CA LYS A 499 16.33 18.67 13.59
C LYS A 499 16.41 19.80 12.56
N LYS A 500 15.35 19.97 11.76
CA LYS A 500 15.18 21.12 10.87
C LYS A 500 15.06 22.39 11.72
N VAL A 501 15.82 23.43 11.38
CA VAL A 501 15.81 24.72 12.07
C VAL A 501 15.72 25.86 11.07
N GLY A 502 15.19 27.00 11.53
CA GLY A 502 15.14 28.22 10.74
C GLY A 502 14.12 28.15 9.59
N MET A 503 14.40 28.90 8.53
CA MET A 503 13.56 28.98 7.34
C MET A 503 13.92 27.85 6.37
N TRP A 504 12.90 27.11 5.96
CA TRP A 504 12.97 26.11 4.90
C TRP A 504 12.18 26.59 3.69
N VAL A 505 12.85 26.63 2.54
CA VAL A 505 12.31 27.13 1.27
C VAL A 505 12.05 25.95 0.34
N GLU A 506 10.80 25.76 -0.05
CA GLU A 506 10.40 24.81 -1.06
C GLU A 506 10.53 25.45 -2.45
N LYS A 507 11.25 24.80 -3.36
CA LYS A 507 11.60 25.32 -4.67
C LYS A 507 11.28 24.32 -5.78
N ASP A 508 10.65 24.81 -6.85
CA ASP A 508 10.54 24.08 -8.11
C ASP A 508 11.82 24.30 -8.91
N ILE A 509 12.65 23.27 -9.05
CA ILE A 509 13.93 23.35 -9.80
C ILE A 509 13.68 23.75 -11.25
N LYS A 510 12.63 23.21 -11.88
CA LYS A 510 12.36 23.40 -13.30
C LYS A 510 11.93 24.84 -13.60
N LYS A 511 11.11 25.41 -12.73
CA LYS A 511 10.63 26.80 -12.87
C LYS A 511 11.56 27.83 -12.24
N ASN A 512 12.48 27.38 -11.39
CA ASN A 512 13.30 28.24 -10.55
C ASN A 512 12.45 29.15 -9.62
N GLU A 513 11.28 28.68 -9.20
CA GLU A 513 10.31 29.44 -8.40
C GLU A 513 10.25 28.91 -6.96
N ILE A 514 10.03 29.83 -6.00
CA ILE A 514 9.73 29.47 -4.62
C ILE A 514 8.26 29.11 -4.53
N CYS A 515 7.96 27.89 -4.09
CA CYS A 515 6.60 27.40 -3.92
C CYS A 515 6.06 27.73 -2.52
N LYS A 516 6.91 27.64 -1.49
CA LYS A 516 6.50 27.75 -0.10
C LYS A 516 7.68 28.05 0.82
N GLU A 517 7.43 28.78 1.90
CA GLU A 517 8.37 28.97 3.00
C GLU A 517 7.79 28.40 4.30
N ILE A 518 8.62 27.70 5.08
CA ILE A 518 8.24 27.04 6.33
C ILE A 518 9.24 27.42 7.41
N HIS A 519 8.76 27.95 8.52
CA HIS A 519 9.61 28.34 9.66
C HIS A 519 9.55 27.27 10.76
N TYR A 520 10.70 26.66 11.06
CA TYR A 520 10.85 25.72 12.16
C TYR A 520 11.41 26.43 13.39
N LYS A 521 10.67 26.34 14.51
CA LYS A 521 11.14 26.80 15.82
C LYS A 521 12.11 25.78 16.40
N TYR A 522 13.11 26.28 17.11
CA TYR A 522 14.09 25.47 17.83
C TYR A 522 13.47 24.81 19.07
#